data_AF-A0A2S7XNV3-F1
#
_entry.id   AF-A0A2S7XNV3-F1
#
_cell.length_a   1.000
_cell.length_b   1.000
_cell.length_c   1.000
_cell.angle_alpha   90.00
_cell.angle_beta   90.00
_cell.angle_gamma   90.00
#
_symmetry.space_group_name_H-M   'P 1'
#
loop_
_entity.id
_entity.type
_entity.pdbx_description
1 polymer ?
#
loop_
_entity_poly.entity_id
_entity_poly.type
_entity_poly.pdbx_seq_one_letter_code
_entity_poly.pdbx_strand_id
1 'polypeptide(L)'
;MIADPTQKTLEVRVLITKNQLSDLQETLEAILKAGEGTFMTPKDFFGQLRGAAAALARNPEQISQVQVGRLADVGQVGAWLDDLPYTSQVMNLTETRWLARSYAEQQEVLDAIEEKIRLYRRIHDETARWISLAPDAPKSESVTTVPLDALP
;
A
#
# COMPACT_ATOMS: atom_id res chain seq x y z
N MET A 1 8.72 -7.01 -43.88
CA MET A 1 9.40 -7.05 -42.57
C MET A 1 8.31 -7.06 -41.52
N ILE A 2 8.14 -8.18 -40.82
CA ILE A 2 7.20 -8.31 -39.71
C ILE A 2 7.91 -7.65 -38.52
N ALA A 3 7.29 -6.63 -37.91
CA ALA A 3 7.85 -5.99 -36.72
C ALA A 3 7.98 -7.04 -35.61
N ASP A 4 9.16 -7.12 -35.01
CA ASP A 4 9.48 -8.04 -33.93
C ASP A 4 8.69 -7.63 -32.67
N PRO A 5 7.69 -8.42 -32.22
CA PRO A 5 6.81 -8.06 -31.11
C PRO A 5 7.51 -8.06 -29.74
N THR A 6 8.82 -8.35 -29.70
CA THR A 6 9.64 -8.37 -28.49
C THR A 6 10.39 -7.06 -28.22
N GLN A 7 10.27 -6.05 -29.09
CA GLN A 7 10.98 -4.78 -28.92
C GLN A 7 10.18 -3.73 -28.16
N LYS A 8 10.59 -3.55 -26.89
CA LYS A 8 10.22 -2.56 -25.87
C LYS A 8 8.78 -2.61 -25.37
N THR A 9 8.56 -3.56 -24.46
CA THR A 9 7.56 -3.49 -23.39
C THR A 9 7.68 -2.13 -22.69
N LEU A 10 6.68 -1.27 -22.84
CA LEU A 10 6.60 -0.02 -22.10
C LEU A 10 6.61 -0.33 -20.59
N GLU A 11 7.65 0.08 -19.86
CA GLU A 11 7.71 -0.07 -18.41
C GLU A 11 7.25 1.25 -17.75
N VAL A 12 6.07 1.23 -17.15
CA VAL A 12 5.52 2.39 -16.44
C VAL A 12 6.06 2.41 -15.01
N ARG A 13 6.61 3.55 -14.60
CA ARG A 13 7.15 3.78 -13.26
C ARG A 13 6.51 4.99 -12.61
N VAL A 14 6.32 4.92 -11.30
CA VAL A 14 5.77 6.00 -10.48
C VAL A 14 6.91 6.64 -9.69
N LEU A 15 6.95 7.96 -9.69
CA LEU A 15 7.85 8.74 -8.84
C LEU A 15 7.22 8.83 -7.44
N ILE A 16 7.97 8.42 -6.42
CA ILE A 16 7.51 8.37 -5.03
C ILE A 16 8.55 9.01 -4.11
N THR A 17 8.09 9.77 -3.12
CA THR A 17 8.93 10.32 -2.05
C THR A 17 9.20 9.27 -0.97
N LYS A 18 10.24 9.49 -0.16
CA LYS A 18 10.55 8.60 0.96
C LYS A 18 9.43 8.55 1.99
N ASN A 19 8.80 9.69 2.29
CA ASN A 19 7.60 9.75 3.13
C ASN A 19 6.45 8.90 2.59
N GLN A 20 6.12 9.04 1.29
CA GLN A 20 5.04 8.26 0.68
C GLN A 20 5.31 6.75 0.74
N LEU A 21 6.57 6.32 0.57
CA LEU A 21 6.95 4.92 0.71
C LEU A 21 6.81 4.42 2.17
N SER A 22 7.24 5.25 3.13
CA SER A 22 7.10 4.94 4.55
C SER A 22 5.62 4.85 4.97
N ASP A 23 4.77 5.78 4.52
CA ASP A 23 3.33 5.77 4.82
C ASP A 23 2.65 4.53 4.19
N LEU A 24 3.06 4.09 2.99
CA LEU A 24 2.61 2.83 2.40
C LEU A 24 3.01 1.62 3.25
N GLN A 25 4.28 1.57 3.67
CA GLN A 25 4.77 0.47 4.48
C GLN A 25 4.02 0.41 5.83
N GLU A 26 3.87 1.55 6.52
CA GLU A 26 3.12 1.64 7.79
C GLU A 26 1.67 1.16 7.62
N THR A 27 1.02 1.57 6.52
CA THR A 27 -0.37 1.17 6.24
C THR A 27 -0.47 -0.33 5.99
N LEU A 28 0.42 -0.90 5.16
CA LEU A 28 0.43 -2.33 4.89
C LEU A 28 0.75 -3.16 6.14
N GLU A 29 1.69 -2.72 6.97
CA GLU A 29 2.02 -3.38 8.25
C GLU A 29 0.81 -3.36 9.20
N ALA A 30 0.05 -2.27 9.24
CA ALA A 30 -1.17 -2.16 10.03
C ALA A 30 -2.29 -3.09 9.52
N ILE A 31 -2.45 -3.21 8.19
CA ILE A 31 -3.39 -4.14 7.57
C ILE A 31 -3.01 -5.60 7.87
N LEU A 32 -1.74 -5.95 7.70
CA LEU A 32 -1.25 -7.31 7.97
C LEU A 32 -1.47 -7.67 9.44
N LYS A 33 -1.14 -6.77 10.36
CA LYS A 33 -1.37 -6.97 11.80
C LYS A 33 -2.84 -7.16 12.15
N ALA A 34 -3.76 -6.47 11.45
CA ALA A 34 -5.19 -6.68 11.60
C ALA A 34 -5.64 -8.06 11.08
N GLY A 35 -4.90 -8.68 10.16
CA GLY A 35 -5.19 -10.00 9.58
C GLY A 35 -4.53 -11.19 10.30
N GLU A 36 -3.40 -11.00 10.99
CA GLU A 36 -2.60 -12.06 11.63
C GLU A 36 -3.21 -12.69 12.91
N GLY A 37 -4.42 -12.28 13.30
CA GLY A 37 -5.10 -12.87 14.44
C GLY A 37 -5.45 -14.35 14.21
N THR A 38 -4.68 -15.27 14.81
CA THR A 38 -4.79 -16.75 14.65
C THR A 38 -6.18 -17.34 14.98
N PHE A 39 -7.08 -16.53 15.55
CA PHE A 39 -8.46 -16.89 15.92
C PHE A 39 -9.52 -15.91 15.41
N MET A 40 -9.18 -14.99 14.51
CA MET A 40 -10.15 -14.04 13.97
C MET A 40 -11.06 -14.72 12.95
N THR A 41 -12.36 -14.47 13.07
CA THR A 41 -13.27 -14.79 11.98
C THR A 41 -13.04 -13.78 10.85
N PRO A 42 -13.30 -14.15 9.57
CA PRO A 42 -13.22 -13.20 8.46
C PRO A 42 -14.02 -11.91 8.66
N LYS A 43 -15.08 -11.95 9.49
CA LYS A 43 -15.93 -10.82 9.85
C LYS A 43 -15.25 -9.81 10.79
N ASP A 44 -14.26 -10.25 11.56
CA ASP A 44 -13.58 -9.39 12.53
C ASP A 44 -12.51 -8.52 11.88
N PHE A 45 -12.03 -8.89 10.69
CA PHE A 45 -10.93 -8.22 9.99
C PHE A 45 -11.18 -6.72 9.77
N PHE A 46 -12.29 -6.35 9.13
CA PHE A 46 -12.64 -4.93 8.91
C PHE A 46 -13.00 -4.18 10.21
N GLY A 47 -13.34 -4.91 11.28
CA GLY A 47 -13.41 -4.34 12.63
C GLY A 47 -12.02 -3.93 13.13
N GLN A 48 -11.04 -4.81 13.02
CA GLN A 48 -9.64 -4.51 13.39
C GLN A 48 -9.01 -3.46 12.50
N LEU A 49 -9.29 -3.46 11.20
CA LEU A 49 -8.79 -2.42 10.28
C LEU A 49 -9.26 -1.02 10.68
N ARG A 50 -10.51 -0.87 11.15
CA ARG A 50 -10.99 0.42 11.69
C ARG A 50 -10.20 0.85 12.93
N GLY A 51 -9.88 -0.10 13.81
CA GLY A 51 -9.02 0.16 14.97
C GLY A 51 -7.59 0.56 14.57
N ALA A 52 -7.01 -0.14 13.59
CA ALA A 52 -5.70 0.17 13.04
C ALA A 52 -5.69 1.56 12.37
N ALA A 53 -6.73 1.88 11.61
CA ALA A 53 -6.89 3.18 10.97
C ALA A 53 -7.01 4.32 12.00
N ALA A 54 -7.76 4.10 13.08
CA ALA A 54 -7.84 5.06 14.18
C ALA A 54 -6.49 5.28 14.87
N ALA A 55 -5.64 4.25 14.97
CA ALA A 55 -4.29 4.38 15.52
C ALA A 55 -3.32 5.11 14.59
N LEU A 56 -3.48 4.94 13.27
CA LEU A 56 -2.69 5.65 12.24
C LEU A 56 -3.18 7.07 11.99
N ALA A 57 -4.45 7.36 12.28
CA ALA A 57 -5.02 8.70 12.22
C ALA A 57 -4.30 9.60 13.25
N ARG A 58 -3.21 10.24 12.82
CA ARG A 58 -2.37 11.14 13.63
C ARG A 58 -3.17 12.33 14.22
N ASN A 59 -4.41 12.56 13.76
CA ASN A 59 -5.35 13.57 14.24
C ASN A 59 -6.61 12.96 14.89
N PRO A 60 -6.84 13.16 16.19
CA PRO A 60 -8.03 12.67 16.91
C PRO A 60 -9.37 13.16 16.33
N GLU A 61 -9.40 14.37 15.79
CA GLU A 61 -10.62 14.97 15.22
C GLU A 61 -11.06 14.30 13.90
N GLN A 62 -10.14 13.60 13.22
CA GLN A 62 -10.44 12.88 11.99
C GLN A 62 -10.92 11.45 12.27
N ILE A 63 -10.69 10.90 13.47
CA ILE A 63 -11.06 9.52 13.85
C ILE A 63 -12.56 9.27 13.64
N SER A 64 -13.42 10.22 13.99
CA SER A 64 -14.87 10.11 13.81
C SER A 64 -15.32 10.12 12.34
N GLN A 65 -14.44 10.50 11.43
CA GLN A 65 -14.69 10.56 9.98
C GLN A 65 -14.02 9.42 9.20
N VAL A 66 -13.17 8.61 9.85
CA VAL A 66 -12.49 7.49 9.19
C VAL A 66 -13.50 6.40 8.87
N GLN A 67 -14.01 6.43 7.64
CA GLN A 67 -14.82 5.37 7.06
C GLN A 67 -13.90 4.38 6.35
N VAL A 68 -13.59 3.26 7.00
CA VAL A 68 -12.82 2.18 6.36
C VAL A 68 -13.77 1.30 5.54
N GLY A 69 -13.91 1.61 4.25
CA GLY A 69 -14.65 0.80 3.28
C GLY A 69 -13.76 -0.15 2.49
N ARG A 70 -12.46 0.17 2.39
CA ARG A 70 -11.42 -0.54 1.65
C ARG A 70 -10.11 -0.54 2.43
N LEU A 71 -9.17 -1.39 2.04
CA LEU A 71 -7.83 -1.40 2.62
C LEU A 71 -7.08 -0.07 2.44
N ALA A 72 -7.30 0.64 1.34
CA ALA A 72 -6.73 1.97 1.08
C ALA A 72 -7.08 3.02 2.14
N ASP A 73 -8.18 2.83 2.88
CA ASP A 73 -8.73 3.82 3.80
C ASP A 73 -8.10 3.72 5.20
N VAL A 74 -7.18 2.78 5.44
CA VAL A 74 -6.56 2.53 6.76
C VAL A 74 -5.47 3.56 7.09
N GLY A 75 -4.90 4.22 6.09
CA GLY A 75 -3.87 5.23 6.27
C GLY A 75 -4.03 6.40 5.29
N GLN A 76 -3.02 7.26 5.20
CA GLN A 76 -3.04 8.42 4.30
C GLN A 76 -2.70 8.08 2.84
N VAL A 77 -2.68 6.79 2.50
CA VAL A 77 -2.21 6.27 1.21
C VAL A 77 -3.28 6.33 0.12
N GLY A 78 -4.56 6.30 0.50
CA GLY A 78 -5.67 6.31 -0.45
C GLY A 78 -5.67 7.54 -1.36
N ALA A 79 -5.45 8.74 -0.79
CA ALA A 79 -5.50 9.99 -1.55
C ALA A 79 -4.52 10.03 -2.73
N TRP A 80 -3.27 9.61 -2.50
CA TRP A 80 -2.28 9.56 -3.57
C TRP A 80 -2.52 8.39 -4.54
N LEU A 81 -2.95 7.21 -4.05
CA LEU A 81 -3.26 6.08 -4.93
C LEU A 81 -4.43 6.37 -5.86
N ASP A 82 -5.45 7.09 -5.39
CA ASP A 82 -6.64 7.46 -6.16
C ASP A 82 -6.30 8.50 -7.27
N ASP A 83 -5.22 9.26 -7.12
CA ASP A 83 -4.71 10.18 -8.16
C ASP A 83 -3.95 9.46 -9.28
N LEU A 84 -3.60 8.19 -9.10
CA LEU A 84 -2.91 7.41 -10.12
C LEU A 84 -3.92 6.76 -11.08
N PRO A 85 -3.64 6.70 -12.41
CA PRO A 85 -4.45 5.98 -13.38
C PRO A 85 -4.25 4.45 -13.29
N TYR A 86 -4.06 3.92 -12.08
CA TYR A 86 -3.89 2.50 -11.79
C TYR A 86 -4.84 2.09 -10.66
N THR A 87 -5.58 1.01 -10.88
CA THR A 87 -6.45 0.45 -9.84
C THR A 87 -5.69 -0.64 -9.10
N SER A 88 -5.34 -0.35 -7.85
CA SER A 88 -4.81 -1.34 -6.93
C SER A 88 -5.78 -2.50 -6.74
N GLN A 89 -5.31 -3.74 -6.91
CA GLN A 89 -6.13 -4.93 -6.66
C GLN A 89 -6.25 -5.23 -5.16
N VAL A 90 -5.19 -5.00 -4.39
CA VAL A 90 -5.19 -5.26 -2.94
C VAL A 90 -5.84 -4.10 -2.21
N MET A 91 -5.43 -2.85 -2.46
CA MET A 91 -5.91 -1.69 -1.71
C MET A 91 -7.39 -1.37 -1.96
N ASN A 92 -7.95 -1.79 -3.09
CA ASN A 92 -9.37 -1.63 -3.41
C ASN A 92 -10.27 -2.76 -2.85
N LEU A 93 -9.71 -3.65 -2.03
CA LEU A 93 -10.45 -4.75 -1.41
C LEU A 93 -11.37 -4.21 -0.32
N THR A 94 -12.67 -4.43 -0.51
CA THR A 94 -13.76 -4.04 0.41
C THR A 94 -14.12 -5.18 1.36
N GLU A 95 -14.81 -4.88 2.46
CA GLU A 95 -15.32 -5.89 3.40
C GLU A 95 -16.17 -6.95 2.71
N THR A 96 -17.12 -6.56 1.85
CA THR A 96 -17.99 -7.51 1.14
C THR A 96 -17.18 -8.48 0.27
N ARG A 97 -16.17 -7.99 -0.44
CA ARG A 97 -15.27 -8.81 -1.26
C ARG A 97 -14.36 -9.70 -0.41
N TRP A 98 -13.90 -9.21 0.73
CA TRP A 98 -13.12 -10.00 1.68
C TRP A 98 -13.93 -11.18 2.23
N LEU A 99 -15.18 -10.94 2.64
CA LEU A 99 -16.08 -11.96 3.17
C LEU A 99 -16.54 -12.97 2.12
N ALA A 100 -16.53 -12.59 0.84
CA ALA A 100 -16.85 -13.48 -0.27
C ALA A 100 -15.69 -14.44 -0.62
N ARG A 101 -14.47 -14.17 -0.15
CA ARG A 101 -13.29 -15.01 -0.38
C ARG A 101 -13.26 -16.21 0.57
N SER A 102 -12.73 -17.31 0.07
CA SER A 102 -12.31 -18.45 0.88
C SER A 102 -11.13 -18.09 1.79
N TYR A 103 -10.88 -18.91 2.81
CA TYR A 103 -9.73 -18.73 3.69
C TYR A 103 -8.39 -18.75 2.93
N ALA A 104 -8.25 -19.60 1.92
CA ALA A 104 -7.03 -19.65 1.10
C ALA A 104 -6.82 -18.34 0.33
N GLU A 105 -7.87 -17.81 -0.32
CA GLU A 105 -7.81 -16.53 -1.03
C GLU A 105 -7.59 -15.34 -0.09
N GLN A 106 -8.05 -15.43 1.16
CA GLN A 106 -7.75 -14.45 2.22
C GLN A 106 -6.28 -14.49 2.60
N GLN A 107 -5.70 -15.68 2.76
CA GLN A 107 -4.28 -15.87 3.05
C GLN A 107 -3.41 -15.33 1.90
N GLU A 108 -3.77 -15.58 0.64
CA GLU A 108 -3.05 -15.05 -0.53
C GLU A 108 -2.96 -13.52 -0.53
N VAL A 109 -4.02 -12.83 -0.08
CA VAL A 109 -4.00 -11.37 0.07
C VAL A 109 -3.02 -10.95 1.15
N LEU A 110 -3.00 -11.63 2.31
CA LEU A 110 -2.07 -11.32 3.40
C LEU A 110 -0.61 -11.59 3.00
N ASP A 111 -0.35 -12.69 2.29
CA ASP A 111 0.97 -13.05 1.78
C ASP A 111 1.46 -11.99 0.77
N ALA A 112 0.58 -11.54 -0.15
CA ALA A 112 0.90 -10.47 -1.08
C ALA A 112 1.22 -9.14 -0.37
N ILE A 113 0.49 -8.81 0.70
CA ILE A 113 0.77 -7.64 1.53
C ILE A 113 2.16 -7.78 2.18
N GLU A 114 2.47 -8.95 2.74
CA GLU A 114 3.77 -9.21 3.38
C GLU A 114 4.93 -9.10 2.38
N GLU A 115 4.76 -9.61 1.16
CA GLU A 115 5.73 -9.45 0.07
C GLU A 115 5.99 -7.98 -0.27
N LYS A 116 4.94 -7.16 -0.34
CA LYS A 116 5.04 -5.72 -0.61
C LYS A 116 5.74 -4.98 0.53
N ILE A 117 5.45 -5.32 1.79
CA ILE A 117 6.17 -4.78 2.96
C ILE A 117 7.68 -5.06 2.84
N ARG A 118 8.05 -6.30 2.55
CA ARG A 118 9.47 -6.68 2.35
C ARG A 118 10.11 -5.91 1.20
N LEU A 119 9.39 -5.74 0.10
CA LEU A 119 9.86 -4.96 -1.05
C LEU A 119 10.11 -3.50 -0.67
N TYR A 120 9.15 -2.84 -0.02
CA TYR A 120 9.25 -1.43 0.34
C TYR A 120 10.37 -1.17 1.35
N ARG A 121 10.57 -2.08 2.32
CA ARG A 121 11.70 -2.02 3.24
C ARG A 121 13.04 -2.05 2.50
N ARG A 122 13.21 -2.95 1.53
CA ARG A 122 14.43 -3.00 0.71
C ARG A 122 14.67 -1.70 -0.07
N ILE A 123 13.61 -1.15 -0.69
CA ILE A 123 13.71 0.12 -1.43
C ILE A 123 14.06 1.29 -0.50
N HIS A 124 13.43 1.34 0.67
CA HIS A 124 13.66 2.36 1.68
C HIS A 124 15.12 2.37 2.18
N ASP A 125 15.69 1.17 2.41
CA ASP A 125 17.02 0.99 2.98
C ASP A 125 18.15 1.18 1.94
N GLU A 126 17.82 1.05 0.65
CA GLU A 126 18.77 1.29 -0.46
C GLU A 126 19.00 2.81 -0.69
N THR A 127 19.76 3.42 0.21
CA THR A 127 20.01 4.88 0.25
C THR A 127 20.52 5.47 -1.06
N ALA A 128 21.25 4.69 -1.87
CA ALA A 128 21.80 5.12 -3.16
C ALA A 128 20.73 5.41 -4.23
N ARG A 129 19.49 4.92 -4.06
CA ARG A 129 18.39 5.11 -5.01
C ARG A 129 17.60 6.41 -4.81
N TRP A 130 17.89 7.13 -3.73
CA TRP A 130 17.15 8.31 -3.33
C TRP A 130 17.83 9.58 -3.86
N ILE A 131 17.09 10.35 -4.64
CA ILE A 131 17.59 11.57 -5.27
C ILE A 131 16.92 12.77 -4.60
N SER A 132 17.71 13.73 -4.15
CA SER A 132 17.17 15.02 -3.68
C SER A 132 16.85 15.90 -4.88
N LEU A 133 15.63 16.43 -4.95
CA LEU A 133 15.21 17.35 -6.01
C LEU A 133 15.64 18.80 -5.76
N ALA A 134 15.98 19.15 -4.52
CA ALA A 134 16.50 20.46 -4.16
C ALA A 134 17.65 20.37 -3.14
N PRO A 135 18.57 21.35 -3.10
CA PRO A 135 19.74 21.32 -2.20
C PRO A 135 19.38 21.28 -0.72
N ASP A 136 18.31 21.99 -0.33
CA ASP A 136 17.88 22.13 1.07
C ASP A 136 16.64 21.27 1.41
N ALA A 137 16.23 20.38 0.50
CA ALA A 137 15.08 19.51 0.74
C ALA A 137 15.38 18.51 1.87
N PRO A 138 14.42 18.26 2.78
CA PRO A 138 14.52 17.17 3.73
C PRO A 138 14.77 15.81 3.04
N LYS A 139 15.55 14.93 3.67
CA LYS A 139 15.79 13.55 3.14
C LYS A 139 14.50 12.74 2.95
N SER A 140 13.46 13.08 3.70
CA SER A 140 12.11 12.52 3.59
C SER A 140 11.41 12.84 2.25
N GLU A 141 11.80 13.94 1.61
CA GLU A 141 11.28 14.38 0.31
C GLU A 141 12.14 13.90 -0.85
N SER A 142 13.25 13.20 -0.57
CA SER A 142 14.01 12.54 -1.63
C SER A 142 13.11 11.56 -2.36
N VAL A 143 13.27 11.49 -3.68
CA VAL A 143 12.41 10.70 -4.55
C VAL A 143 13.15 9.49 -5.11
N THR A 144 12.38 8.46 -5.46
CA THR A 144 12.84 7.34 -6.27
C THR A 144 11.75 6.90 -7.23
N THR A 145 12.08 6.03 -8.17
CA THR A 145 11.09 5.44 -9.08
C THR A 145 10.79 4.01 -8.65
N VAL A 146 9.52 3.64 -8.64
CA VAL A 146 9.02 2.29 -8.39
C VAL A 146 8.22 1.82 -9.61
N PRO A 147 8.42 0.59 -10.10
CA PRO A 147 7.57 0.01 -11.15
C PRO A 147 6.09 0.03 -10.76
N LEU A 148 5.19 0.26 -11.73
CA LEU A 148 3.76 0.38 -11.43
C LEU A 148 3.18 -0.93 -10.86
N ASP A 149 3.63 -2.07 -11.33
CA ASP A 149 3.28 -3.42 -10.84
C ASP A 149 3.82 -3.72 -9.43
N ALA A 150 4.82 -2.95 -8.98
CA ALA A 150 5.32 -3.03 -7.62
C ALA A 150 4.43 -2.28 -6.62
N LEU A 151 3.47 -1.45 -7.05
CA LEU A 151 2.46 -0.86 -6.17
C LEU A 151 1.51 -1.93 -5.61
N PRO A 152 0.86 -1.69 -4.45
CA PRO A 152 -0.06 -2.65 -3.86
C PRO A 152 -1.39 -2.68 -4.62
#